data_AF-A0A1W1WWG5-F1
#
_entry.id   AF-A0A1W1WWG5-F1
#
_cell.length_a   1.000
_cell.length_b   1.000
_cell.length_c   1.000
_cell.angle_alpha   90.00
_cell.angle_beta   90.00
_cell.angle_gamma   90.00
#
_symmetry.space_group_name_H-M   'P 1'
#
loop_
_entity.id
_entity.type
_entity.pdbx_description
1 polymer ?
#
loop_
_entity_poly.entity_id
_entity_poly.type
_entity_poly.pdbx_seq_one_letter_code
_entity_poly.pdbx_strand_id
1 'polypeptide(L)'
;MGKIFFFLLLSMTLFAAEGLLIPFYHYPLLENDKEIDKLLTYKRKYPQIEFFVIVNPANGDFRSEQYNFASMIDRLHEANITILGYVYTKYAARNPEDVKKRIDAWEKFYKKWGVEGIFFDEVNSSNKAFVYYRDLCTYARKKFPLIVLNPGTTIARQYEKIADIIVVHESNVLPMEKDDINKSALLLYDIQEFNITQPLLQRFRYIYITDHNGSNPWERLSLHMDKLLQVLEEKKRLFQ
;
A
#
# COMPACT_ATOMS: atom_id res chain seq x y z
N MET A 1 10.06 -9.10 56.65
CA MET A 1 9.12 -9.58 55.62
C MET A 1 9.02 -8.50 54.54
N GLY A 2 9.86 -8.56 53.50
CA GLY A 2 9.83 -7.62 52.38
C GLY A 2 9.24 -8.29 51.14
N LYS A 3 8.12 -7.80 50.64
CA LYS A 3 7.53 -8.26 49.37
C LYS A 3 8.26 -7.57 48.23
N ILE A 4 9.08 -8.33 47.49
CA ILE A 4 9.64 -7.90 46.21
C ILE A 4 8.51 -7.98 45.19
N PHE A 5 8.07 -6.84 44.66
CA PHE A 5 7.21 -6.78 43.49
C PHE A 5 8.06 -7.05 42.25
N PHE A 6 7.80 -8.17 41.59
CA PHE A 6 8.35 -8.47 40.28
C PHE A 6 7.57 -7.64 39.25
N PHE A 7 8.17 -6.57 38.72
CA PHE A 7 7.65 -5.91 37.52
C PHE A 7 7.91 -6.84 36.34
N LEU A 8 6.86 -7.48 35.84
CA LEU A 8 6.89 -8.16 34.55
C LEU A 8 7.00 -7.08 33.47
N LEU A 9 8.21 -6.81 32.98
CA LEU A 9 8.40 -6.06 31.74
C LEU A 9 7.79 -6.90 30.61
N LEU A 10 6.57 -6.54 30.22
CA LEU A 10 5.93 -7.04 29.01
C LEU A 10 6.87 -6.71 27.84
N SER A 11 7.39 -7.74 27.19
CA SER A 11 8.29 -7.61 26.04
C SER A 11 7.67 -6.66 25.01
N MET A 12 8.38 -5.57 24.68
CA MET A 12 8.05 -4.70 23.56
C MET A 12 7.85 -5.58 22.32
N THR A 13 6.64 -5.52 21.78
CA THR A 13 6.31 -6.07 20.46
C THR A 13 7.31 -5.54 19.44
N LEU A 14 7.97 -6.46 18.73
CA LEU A 14 8.74 -6.19 17.53
C LEU A 14 7.94 -5.23 16.65
N PHE A 15 8.50 -4.05 16.35
CA PHE A 15 7.85 -3.03 15.55
C PHE A 15 7.42 -3.60 14.20
N ALA A 16 6.11 -3.70 13.98
CA ALA A 16 5.57 -3.90 12.66
C ALA A 16 5.77 -2.58 11.91
N ALA A 17 6.56 -2.57 10.84
CA ALA A 17 6.90 -1.35 10.12
C ALA A 17 5.65 -0.57 9.66
N GLU A 18 5.75 0.76 9.71
CA GLU A 18 4.69 1.72 9.46
C GLU A 18 5.14 2.71 8.38
N GLY A 19 4.22 3.09 7.50
CA GLY A 19 4.58 3.90 6.35
C GLY A 19 3.41 4.36 5.51
N LEU A 20 3.73 4.78 4.29
CA LEU A 20 2.77 5.18 3.29
C LEU A 20 2.48 4.02 2.33
N LEU A 21 1.21 3.78 2.03
CA LEU A 21 0.77 2.96 0.90
C LEU A 21 0.10 3.91 -0.10
N ILE A 22 0.82 4.28 -1.16
CA ILE A 22 0.50 5.39 -2.05
C ILE A 22 -0.03 4.81 -3.38
N PRO A 23 -1.34 4.86 -3.66
CA PRO A 23 -1.84 4.79 -5.03
C PRO A 23 -1.27 5.96 -5.83
N PHE A 24 -0.36 5.67 -6.76
CA PHE A 24 0.30 6.67 -7.60
C PHE A 24 0.03 6.36 -9.06
N TYR A 25 -1.20 6.63 -9.48
CA TYR A 25 -1.69 6.36 -10.84
C TYR A 25 -1.32 7.51 -11.80
N HIS A 26 -0.21 8.19 -11.48
CA HIS A 26 0.39 9.22 -12.28
C HIS A 26 0.98 8.62 -13.55
N TYR A 27 0.78 9.29 -14.69
CA TYR A 27 1.46 8.92 -15.92
C TYR A 27 2.85 9.57 -15.95
N PRO A 28 3.95 8.78 -15.92
CA PRO A 28 5.28 9.34 -15.76
C PRO A 28 5.75 10.07 -17.03
N LEU A 29 6.34 11.24 -16.83
CA LEU A 29 7.06 12.00 -17.86
C LEU A 29 8.56 11.68 -17.78
N LEU A 30 9.22 11.61 -18.93
CA LEU A 30 10.67 11.30 -18.99
C LEU A 30 11.54 12.42 -18.43
N GLU A 31 11.09 13.66 -18.56
CA GLU A 31 11.80 14.85 -18.11
C GLU A 31 10.87 15.75 -17.31
N ASN A 32 11.42 16.41 -16.29
CA ASN A 32 10.72 17.41 -15.47
C ASN A 32 9.40 16.92 -14.84
N ASP A 33 9.33 15.64 -14.49
CA ASP A 33 8.20 15.05 -13.76
C ASP A 33 8.22 15.51 -12.30
N LYS A 34 7.46 16.57 -12.03
CA LYS A 34 7.39 17.20 -10.70
C LYS A 34 6.79 16.27 -9.63
N GLU A 35 5.94 15.33 -10.00
CA GLU A 35 5.31 14.44 -9.02
C GLU A 35 6.30 13.35 -8.56
N ILE A 36 7.08 12.79 -9.50
CA ILE A 36 8.20 11.90 -9.17
C ILE A 36 9.26 12.62 -8.33
N ASP A 37 9.63 13.85 -8.72
CA ASP A 37 10.66 14.61 -8.01
C ASP A 37 10.25 14.97 -6.57
N LYS A 38 8.96 15.28 -6.35
CA LYS A 38 8.39 15.46 -4.99
C LYS A 38 8.48 14.18 -4.18
N LEU A 39 8.09 13.04 -4.74
CA LEU A 39 8.12 11.76 -4.05
C LEU A 39 9.53 11.39 -3.60
N LEU A 40 10.51 11.54 -4.50
CA LEU A 40 11.94 11.35 -4.21
C LEU A 40 12.44 12.31 -3.12
N THR A 41 11.99 13.57 -3.15
CA THR A 41 12.35 14.57 -2.14
C THR A 41 11.81 14.19 -0.76
N TYR A 42 10.55 13.75 -0.67
CA TYR A 42 9.98 13.27 0.59
C TYR A 42 10.72 12.04 1.11
N LYS A 43 11.02 11.06 0.26
CA LYS A 43 11.77 9.88 0.68
C LYS A 43 13.16 10.22 1.21
N ARG A 44 13.89 11.14 0.56
CA ARG A 44 15.19 11.63 1.05
C ARG A 44 15.08 12.33 2.41
N LYS A 45 14.01 13.09 2.63
CA LYS A 45 13.77 13.82 3.90
C LYS A 45 13.35 12.87 5.03
N TYR A 46 12.66 11.77 4.71
CA TYR A 46 12.16 10.80 5.69
C TYR A 46 12.65 9.37 5.37
N PRO A 47 13.97 9.12 5.37
CA PRO A 47 14.55 7.85 4.91
C PRO A 47 14.05 6.64 5.70
N GLN A 48 13.73 6.84 6.99
CA GLN A 48 13.23 5.82 7.90
C GLN A 48 11.78 5.41 7.63
N ILE A 49 10.97 6.22 6.94
CA ILE A 49 9.57 5.89 6.66
C ILE A 49 9.51 4.98 5.43
N GLU A 50 8.70 3.93 5.51
CA GLU A 50 8.45 3.03 4.36
C GLU A 50 7.51 3.69 3.36
N PHE A 51 7.85 3.63 2.07
CA PHE A 51 7.02 4.14 0.99
C PHE A 51 6.72 2.95 0.07
N PHE A 52 5.47 2.49 0.09
CA PHE A 52 4.94 1.52 -0.87
C PHE A 52 4.17 2.29 -1.94
N VAL A 53 4.64 2.25 -3.18
CA VAL A 53 4.07 3.01 -4.30
C VAL A 53 3.43 2.05 -5.29
N ILE A 54 2.12 2.21 -5.51
CA ILE A 54 1.35 1.37 -6.42
C ILE A 54 1.34 2.03 -7.79
N VAL A 55 1.91 1.33 -8.78
CA VAL A 55 2.05 1.80 -10.16
C VAL A 55 1.01 1.11 -11.04
N ASN A 56 0.30 1.88 -11.87
CA ASN A 56 -0.85 1.40 -12.63
C ASN A 56 -0.85 1.79 -14.13
N PRO A 57 0.04 1.21 -14.94
CA PRO A 57 0.03 1.43 -16.39
C PRO A 57 -1.17 0.71 -17.01
N ALA A 58 -1.99 1.44 -17.77
CA ALA A 58 -3.14 0.89 -18.51
C ALA A 58 -4.08 0.01 -17.67
N ASN A 59 -4.36 0.42 -16.44
CA ASN A 59 -5.18 -0.34 -15.48
C ASN A 59 -4.69 -1.79 -15.23
N GLY A 60 -3.37 -2.01 -15.28
CA GLY A 60 -2.76 -3.34 -15.16
C GLY A 60 -2.89 -4.23 -16.41
N ASP A 61 -3.49 -3.75 -17.50
CA ASP A 61 -3.73 -4.50 -18.74
C ASP A 61 -2.70 -4.24 -19.86
N PHE A 62 -1.55 -3.65 -19.51
CA PHE A 62 -0.43 -3.47 -20.43
C PHE A 62 0.06 -4.80 -21.06
N ARG A 63 0.62 -4.70 -22.27
CA ARG A 63 1.08 -5.86 -23.05
C ARG A 63 2.57 -5.79 -23.43
N SER A 64 3.22 -4.66 -23.16
CA SER A 64 4.63 -4.42 -23.39
C SER A 64 5.19 -3.51 -22.29
N GLU A 65 6.51 -3.54 -22.12
CA GLU A 65 7.23 -2.54 -21.32
C GLU A 65 7.00 -1.14 -21.94
N GLN A 66 6.76 -0.15 -21.08
CA GLN A 66 6.71 1.26 -21.45
C GLN A 66 7.89 1.95 -20.77
N TYR A 67 8.74 2.60 -21.56
CA TYR A 67 10.03 3.10 -21.09
C TYR A 67 9.91 4.17 -19.99
N ASN A 68 8.89 5.03 -20.05
CA ASN A 68 8.62 6.03 -19.02
C ASN A 68 8.27 5.40 -17.66
N PHE A 69 7.47 4.32 -17.65
CA PHE A 69 7.20 3.57 -16.43
C PHE A 69 8.44 2.84 -15.93
N ALA A 70 9.21 2.20 -16.82
CA ALA A 70 10.46 1.55 -16.46
C ALA A 70 11.44 2.52 -15.78
N SER A 71 11.68 3.69 -16.38
CA SER A 71 12.57 4.72 -15.85
C SER A 71 12.06 5.30 -14.52
N MET A 72 10.75 5.54 -14.37
CA MET A 72 10.18 5.95 -13.08
C MET A 72 10.42 4.88 -12.01
N ILE A 73 10.12 3.61 -12.31
CA ILE A 73 10.25 2.51 -11.33
C ILE A 73 11.70 2.37 -10.88
N ASP A 74 12.65 2.41 -11.81
CA ASP A 74 14.09 2.36 -11.54
C ASP A 74 14.54 3.48 -10.59
N ARG A 75 14.18 4.74 -10.91
CA ARG A 75 14.50 5.91 -10.09
C ARG A 75 13.91 5.83 -8.68
N LEU A 76 12.67 5.37 -8.55
CA LEU A 76 12.02 5.20 -7.25
C LEU A 76 12.69 4.07 -6.45
N HIS A 77 13.02 2.95 -7.11
CA HIS A 77 13.68 1.82 -6.48
C HIS A 77 15.08 2.19 -5.96
N GLU A 78 15.88 2.91 -6.74
CA GLU A 78 17.19 3.44 -6.32
C GLU A 78 17.09 4.34 -5.07
N ALA A 79 15.95 5.00 -4.87
CA ALA A 79 15.67 5.81 -3.69
C ALA A 79 15.13 5.01 -2.49
N ASN A 80 15.18 3.69 -2.54
CA ASN A 80 14.67 2.78 -1.50
C ASN A 80 13.16 2.95 -1.25
N ILE A 81 12.41 3.21 -2.32
CA ILE A 81 10.94 3.12 -2.36
C ILE A 81 10.58 1.73 -2.87
N THR A 82 9.57 1.12 -2.27
CA THR A 82 9.09 -0.20 -2.68
C THR A 82 7.96 -0.05 -3.69
N ILE A 83 8.12 -0.66 -4.87
CA ILE A 83 7.13 -0.55 -5.95
C ILE A 83 6.21 -1.78 -5.96
N LEU A 84 4.91 -1.53 -6.03
CA LEU A 84 3.85 -2.52 -6.17
C LEU A 84 3.16 -2.38 -7.54
N GLY A 85 3.03 -3.49 -8.26
CA GLY A 85 2.31 -3.53 -9.52
C GLY A 85 0.80 -3.72 -9.33
N TYR A 86 -0.01 -2.83 -9.90
CA TYR A 86 -1.47 -2.91 -9.84
C TYR A 86 -2.04 -4.07 -10.69
N VAL A 87 -3.00 -4.83 -10.12
CA VAL A 87 -3.76 -5.88 -10.81
C VAL A 87 -5.21 -5.91 -10.29
N TYR A 88 -6.20 -5.57 -11.12
CA TYR A 88 -7.61 -5.65 -10.71
C TYR A 88 -8.17 -7.08 -10.84
N THR A 89 -9.09 -7.43 -9.93
CA THR A 89 -9.70 -8.77 -9.85
C THR A 89 -11.21 -8.80 -10.10
N LYS A 90 -11.85 -7.63 -10.28
CA LYS A 90 -13.28 -7.49 -10.51
C LYS A 90 -14.12 -8.24 -9.48
N TYR A 91 -13.78 -8.10 -8.20
CA TYR A 91 -14.49 -8.75 -7.08
C TYR A 91 -14.60 -10.27 -7.24
N ALA A 92 -13.49 -10.90 -7.64
CA ALA A 92 -13.35 -12.33 -7.97
C ALA A 92 -14.17 -12.80 -9.19
N ALA A 93 -14.68 -11.87 -10.02
CA ALA A 93 -15.34 -12.22 -11.28
C ALA A 93 -14.38 -12.31 -12.47
N ARG A 94 -13.15 -11.80 -12.35
CA ARG A 94 -12.15 -11.92 -13.41
C ARG A 94 -11.58 -13.33 -13.44
N ASN A 95 -11.42 -13.92 -14.63
CA ASN A 95 -10.83 -15.26 -14.76
C ASN A 95 -9.44 -15.29 -14.09
N PRO A 96 -9.17 -16.23 -13.16
CA PRO A 96 -7.92 -16.29 -12.43
C PRO A 96 -6.70 -16.45 -13.35
N GLU A 97 -6.83 -17.15 -14.47
CA GLU A 97 -5.73 -17.29 -15.45
C GLU A 97 -5.40 -15.97 -16.15
N ASP A 98 -6.39 -15.11 -16.37
CA ASP A 98 -6.13 -13.78 -16.93
C ASP A 98 -5.46 -12.86 -15.91
N VAL A 99 -5.83 -12.98 -14.63
CA VAL A 99 -5.14 -12.29 -13.53
C VAL A 99 -3.68 -12.77 -13.43
N LYS A 100 -3.43 -14.09 -13.50
CA LYS A 100 -2.08 -14.66 -13.51
C LYS A 100 -1.22 -14.13 -14.65
N LYS A 101 -1.80 -13.98 -15.85
CA LYS A 101 -1.09 -13.33 -16.99
C LYS A 101 -0.70 -11.88 -16.70
N ARG A 102 -1.45 -11.15 -15.86
CA ARG A 102 -1.08 -9.77 -15.46
C ARG A 102 0.08 -9.77 -14.47
N ILE A 103 0.07 -10.70 -13.52
CA ILE A 103 1.19 -10.93 -12.61
C ILE A 103 2.46 -11.30 -13.40
N ASP A 104 2.35 -12.17 -14.40
CA ASP A 104 3.46 -12.55 -15.27
C ASP A 104 3.96 -11.38 -16.12
N ALA A 105 3.08 -10.46 -16.52
CA ALA A 105 3.47 -9.25 -17.24
C ALA A 105 4.31 -8.30 -16.35
N TRP A 106 3.94 -8.14 -15.08
CA TRP A 106 4.75 -7.41 -14.11
C TRP A 106 6.13 -8.06 -13.93
N GLU A 107 6.20 -9.38 -13.84
CA GLU A 107 7.47 -10.09 -13.73
C GLU A 107 8.35 -9.89 -14.98
N LYS A 108 7.76 -10.10 -16.16
CA LYS A 108 8.45 -10.03 -17.44
C LYS A 108 9.01 -8.64 -17.74
N PHE A 109 8.21 -7.60 -17.49
CA PHE A 109 8.53 -6.25 -17.97
C PHE A 109 9.14 -5.36 -16.89
N TYR A 110 8.75 -5.49 -15.62
CA TYR A 110 9.11 -4.48 -14.61
C TYR A 110 9.85 -5.00 -13.37
N LYS A 111 9.90 -6.31 -13.13
CA LYS A 111 10.66 -6.85 -11.98
C LYS A 111 12.15 -6.50 -12.03
N LYS A 112 12.77 -6.51 -13.22
CA LYS A 112 14.18 -6.12 -13.41
C LYS A 112 14.46 -4.64 -13.09
N TRP A 113 13.42 -3.79 -13.10
CA TRP A 113 13.50 -2.36 -12.80
C TRP A 113 13.20 -2.04 -11.32
N GLY A 114 12.86 -3.05 -10.51
CA GLY A 114 12.60 -2.86 -9.07
C GLY A 114 11.14 -2.99 -8.63
N VAL A 115 10.26 -3.61 -9.43
CA VAL A 115 8.94 -4.02 -8.90
C VAL A 115 9.09 -5.20 -7.94
N GLU A 116 8.63 -5.01 -6.71
CA GLU A 116 8.82 -5.95 -5.59
C GLU A 116 7.53 -6.60 -5.11
N GLY A 117 6.37 -6.16 -5.60
CA GLY A 117 5.09 -6.71 -5.15
C GLY A 117 3.94 -6.55 -6.13
N ILE A 118 2.83 -7.19 -5.76
CA ILE A 118 1.56 -7.08 -6.46
C ILE A 118 0.51 -6.48 -5.52
N PHE A 119 -0.20 -5.47 -6.01
CA PHE A 119 -1.38 -4.90 -5.39
C PHE A 119 -2.62 -5.40 -6.14
N PHE A 120 -3.39 -6.26 -5.50
CA PHE A 120 -4.66 -6.72 -6.04
C PHE A 120 -5.78 -5.77 -5.66
N ASP A 121 -6.45 -5.22 -6.66
CA ASP A 121 -7.57 -4.31 -6.49
C ASP A 121 -8.93 -4.99 -6.71
N GLU A 122 -9.97 -4.31 -6.26
CA GLU A 122 -11.36 -4.77 -6.31
C GLU A 122 -11.51 -6.13 -5.61
N VAL A 123 -10.95 -6.28 -4.41
CA VAL A 123 -10.97 -7.55 -3.68
C VAL A 123 -12.35 -7.79 -3.08
N ASN A 124 -12.95 -8.93 -3.38
CA ASN A 124 -14.19 -9.37 -2.75
C ASN A 124 -13.92 -9.85 -1.33
N SER A 125 -14.47 -9.15 -0.33
CA SER A 125 -14.24 -9.46 1.10
C SER A 125 -15.01 -10.67 1.63
N SER A 126 -15.88 -11.29 0.82
CA SER A 126 -16.65 -12.46 1.25
C SER A 126 -15.77 -13.69 1.48
N ASN A 127 -16.18 -14.54 2.43
CA ASN A 127 -15.49 -15.80 2.69
C ASN A 127 -15.50 -16.77 1.49
N LYS A 128 -16.48 -16.65 0.58
CA LYS A 128 -16.57 -17.46 -0.63
C LYS A 128 -15.42 -17.17 -1.61
N ALA A 129 -14.92 -15.92 -1.62
CA ALA A 129 -13.83 -15.52 -2.50
C ALA A 129 -12.44 -15.91 -1.98
N PHE A 130 -12.31 -16.41 -0.75
CA PHE A 130 -11.01 -16.69 -0.14
C PHE A 130 -10.17 -17.69 -0.95
N VAL A 131 -10.80 -18.73 -1.51
CA VAL A 131 -10.09 -19.73 -2.33
C VAL A 131 -9.50 -19.10 -3.60
N TYR A 132 -10.23 -18.16 -4.22
CA TYR A 132 -9.78 -17.41 -5.39
C TYR A 132 -8.54 -16.56 -5.06
N TYR A 133 -8.61 -15.76 -4.00
CA TYR A 133 -7.48 -14.91 -3.61
C TYR A 133 -6.29 -15.72 -3.08
N ARG A 134 -6.52 -16.83 -2.36
CA ARG A 134 -5.44 -17.74 -1.95
C ARG A 134 -4.67 -18.29 -3.14
N ASP A 135 -5.36 -18.72 -4.21
CA ASP A 135 -4.72 -19.21 -5.44
C ASP A 135 -3.86 -18.12 -6.08
N LEU A 136 -4.42 -16.92 -6.30
CA LEU A 136 -3.70 -15.79 -6.88
C LEU A 136 -2.50 -15.35 -6.03
N CYS A 137 -2.68 -15.25 -4.71
CA CYS A 137 -1.60 -14.87 -3.82
C CYS A 137 -0.49 -15.92 -3.82
N THR A 138 -0.84 -17.21 -3.78
CA THR A 138 0.13 -18.31 -3.87
C THR A 138 0.90 -18.26 -5.19
N TYR A 139 0.22 -17.92 -6.30
CA TYR A 139 0.87 -17.74 -7.59
C TYR A 139 1.81 -16.54 -7.62
N ALA A 140 1.37 -15.38 -7.14
CA ALA A 140 2.16 -14.15 -7.07
C ALA A 140 3.41 -14.33 -6.19
N ARG A 141 3.29 -15.04 -5.06
CA ARG A 141 4.41 -15.31 -4.13
C ARG A 141 5.59 -16.03 -4.76
N LYS A 142 5.37 -16.82 -5.80
CA LYS A 142 6.46 -17.49 -6.52
C LYS A 142 7.38 -16.50 -7.23
N LYS A 143 6.91 -15.26 -7.42
CA LYS A 143 7.55 -14.23 -8.24
C LYS A 143 7.90 -12.99 -7.44
N PHE A 144 7.06 -12.61 -6.48
CA PHE A 144 7.19 -11.36 -5.75
C PHE A 144 7.16 -11.57 -4.23
N PRO A 145 8.06 -10.91 -3.49
CA PRO A 145 8.10 -11.00 -2.03
C PRO A 145 6.96 -10.26 -1.34
N LEU A 146 6.20 -9.39 -2.04
CA LEU A 146 5.14 -8.57 -1.43
C LEU A 146 3.78 -8.74 -2.11
N ILE A 147 2.73 -8.88 -1.30
CA ILE A 147 1.34 -9.01 -1.76
C ILE A 147 0.44 -8.10 -0.92
N VAL A 148 -0.29 -7.24 -1.61
CA VAL A 148 -1.29 -6.34 -1.02
C VAL A 148 -2.66 -6.68 -1.58
N LEU A 149 -3.66 -6.73 -0.71
CA LEU A 149 -5.06 -6.90 -1.09
C LEU A 149 -5.84 -5.63 -0.77
N ASN A 150 -6.61 -5.13 -1.73
CA ASN A 150 -7.49 -3.99 -1.53
C ASN A 150 -8.97 -4.37 -1.67
N PRO A 151 -9.63 -4.75 -0.56
CA PRO A 151 -11.08 -4.81 -0.52
C PRO A 151 -11.75 -3.45 -0.30
N GLY A 152 -11.00 -2.43 0.15
CA GLY A 152 -11.52 -1.11 0.52
C GLY A 152 -12.49 -1.13 1.71
N THR A 153 -12.66 -2.30 2.35
CA THR A 153 -13.64 -2.55 3.40
C THR A 153 -13.18 -3.69 4.30
N THR A 154 -13.95 -3.97 5.36
CA THR A 154 -13.61 -5.01 6.33
C THR A 154 -13.57 -6.39 5.70
N ILE A 155 -12.66 -7.23 6.19
CA ILE A 155 -12.44 -8.57 5.64
C ILE A 155 -12.09 -9.58 6.72
N ALA A 156 -12.41 -10.85 6.49
CA ALA A 156 -12.12 -11.91 7.46
C ALA A 156 -10.61 -12.05 7.73
N ARG A 157 -10.24 -12.23 9.00
CA ARG A 157 -8.84 -12.35 9.45
C ARG A 157 -8.01 -13.42 8.73
N GLN A 158 -8.65 -14.45 8.19
CA GLN A 158 -7.95 -15.48 7.40
C GLN A 158 -7.15 -14.93 6.21
N TYR A 159 -7.51 -13.75 5.68
CA TYR A 159 -6.77 -13.09 4.60
C TYR A 159 -5.37 -12.61 5.03
N GLU A 160 -5.10 -12.41 6.32
CA GLU A 160 -3.74 -12.11 6.83
C GLU A 160 -2.72 -13.21 6.53
N LYS A 161 -3.20 -14.45 6.28
CA LYS A 161 -2.35 -15.60 5.95
C LYS A 161 -1.83 -15.57 4.52
N ILE A 162 -2.46 -14.79 3.63
CA ILE A 162 -2.15 -14.78 2.20
C ILE A 162 -1.63 -13.42 1.71
N ALA A 163 -1.74 -12.37 2.52
CA ALA A 163 -1.29 -11.01 2.19
C ALA A 163 -0.35 -10.42 3.26
N ASP A 164 0.49 -9.46 2.85
CA ASP A 164 1.36 -8.67 3.75
C ASP A 164 0.69 -7.40 4.24
N ILE A 165 -0.17 -6.82 3.39
CA ILE A 165 -0.91 -5.60 3.66
C ILE A 165 -2.33 -5.79 3.13
N ILE A 166 -3.31 -5.30 3.88
CA ILE A 166 -4.72 -5.33 3.48
C ILE A 166 -5.29 -3.93 3.67
N VAL A 167 -5.80 -3.32 2.59
CA VAL A 167 -6.53 -2.05 2.66
C VAL A 167 -7.94 -2.34 3.18
N VAL A 168 -8.14 -2.13 4.47
CA VAL A 168 -9.41 -2.45 5.16
C VAL A 168 -10.41 -1.30 5.11
N HIS A 169 -9.98 -0.15 4.58
CA HIS A 169 -10.83 1.03 4.44
C HIS A 169 -10.32 1.91 3.29
N GLU A 170 -11.16 2.11 2.29
CA GLU A 170 -10.98 3.07 1.19
C GLU A 170 -12.27 3.87 1.01
N SER A 171 -12.26 5.16 1.41
CA SER A 171 -13.47 5.99 1.40
C SER A 171 -13.13 7.48 1.52
N ASN A 172 -14.13 8.35 1.31
CA ASN A 172 -14.08 9.75 1.73
C ASN A 172 -14.62 10.02 3.14
N VAL A 173 -15.06 8.96 3.85
CA VAL A 173 -15.51 9.04 5.25
C VAL A 173 -14.53 8.31 6.14
N LEU A 174 -14.31 8.81 7.36
CA LEU A 174 -13.46 8.15 8.35
C LEU A 174 -14.07 6.82 8.84
N PRO A 175 -13.25 5.79 9.12
CA PRO A 175 -13.75 4.54 9.69
C PRO A 175 -14.31 4.77 11.10
N MET A 176 -15.54 4.32 11.33
CA MET A 176 -16.15 4.35 12.67
C MET A 176 -15.57 3.26 13.59
N GLU A 177 -15.34 2.06 13.03
CA GLU A 177 -14.90 0.88 13.78
C GLU A 177 -13.51 0.43 13.34
N LYS A 178 -12.85 -0.35 14.21
CA LYS A 178 -11.51 -0.89 13.93
C LYS A 178 -11.70 -2.27 13.33
N ASP A 179 -11.04 -2.51 12.20
CA ASP A 179 -10.86 -3.86 11.69
C ASP A 179 -9.79 -4.59 12.54
N ASP A 180 -10.02 -5.86 12.83
CA ASP A 180 -9.11 -6.75 13.57
C ASP A 180 -7.87 -7.19 12.77
N ILE A 181 -7.74 -6.78 11.50
CA ILE A 181 -6.52 -6.97 10.70
C ILE A 181 -5.34 -6.17 11.31
N ASN A 182 -4.25 -6.87 11.61
CA ASN A 182 -2.99 -6.30 12.13
C ASN A 182 -2.11 -5.74 11.01
N LYS A 183 -2.27 -6.25 9.79
CA LYS A 183 -1.57 -5.85 8.57
C LYS A 183 -2.33 -4.77 7.78
N SER A 184 -3.02 -3.87 8.48
CA SER A 184 -4.03 -3.00 7.89
C SER A 184 -3.46 -1.73 7.24
N ALA A 185 -4.09 -1.32 6.15
CA ALA A 185 -3.88 -0.05 5.49
C ALA A 185 -5.18 0.76 5.41
N LEU A 186 -5.04 2.09 5.46
CA LEU A 186 -6.11 3.06 5.32
C LEU A 186 -5.84 3.94 4.10
N LEU A 187 -6.79 3.99 3.17
CA LEU A 187 -6.81 4.93 2.06
C LEU A 187 -7.98 5.89 2.23
N LEU A 188 -7.73 7.19 2.21
CA LEU A 188 -8.79 8.20 2.24
C LEU A 188 -8.63 9.17 1.08
N TYR A 189 -9.74 9.51 0.44
CA TYR A 189 -9.80 10.49 -0.64
C TYR A 189 -10.85 11.56 -0.34
N ASP A 190 -10.84 12.66 -1.09
CA ASP A 190 -11.72 13.83 -0.90
C ASP A 190 -11.67 14.42 0.52
N ILE A 191 -10.50 14.34 1.16
CA ILE A 191 -10.26 14.93 2.48
C ILE A 191 -9.68 16.32 2.26
N GLN A 192 -10.54 17.35 2.17
CA GLN A 192 -10.08 18.72 1.90
C GLN A 192 -9.22 19.28 3.05
N GLU A 193 -9.56 18.96 4.30
CA GLU A 193 -8.83 19.39 5.49
C GLU A 193 -8.32 18.19 6.29
N PHE A 194 -7.02 18.21 6.64
CA PHE A 194 -6.40 17.18 7.47
C PHE A 194 -6.72 17.40 8.96
N ASN A 195 -7.94 17.06 9.37
CA ASN A 195 -8.42 17.16 10.75
C ASN A 195 -8.58 15.77 11.40
N ILE A 196 -7.66 14.86 11.09
CA ILE A 196 -7.73 13.45 11.49
C ILE A 196 -6.83 13.24 12.70
N THR A 197 -7.37 12.62 13.75
CA THR A 197 -6.68 12.46 15.02
C THR A 197 -5.60 11.38 14.94
N GLN A 198 -4.47 11.59 15.59
CA GLN A 198 -3.40 10.58 15.66
C GLN A 198 -3.87 9.23 16.22
N PRO A 199 -4.73 9.14 17.26
CA PRO A 199 -5.25 7.86 17.72
C PRO A 199 -5.97 7.06 16.64
N LEU A 200 -6.64 7.72 15.69
CA LEU A 200 -7.25 7.03 14.56
C LEU A 200 -6.18 6.48 13.62
N LEU A 201 -5.22 7.32 13.21
CA LEU A 201 -4.16 6.94 12.28
C LEU A 201 -3.24 5.86 12.86
N GLN A 202 -3.04 5.85 14.18
CA GLN A 202 -2.23 4.86 14.87
C GLN A 202 -2.80 3.43 14.78
N ARG A 203 -4.10 3.28 14.47
CA ARG A 203 -4.77 1.97 14.32
C ARG A 203 -4.37 1.22 13.05
N PHE A 204 -3.73 1.89 12.10
CA PHE A 204 -3.32 1.33 10.81
C PHE A 204 -1.79 1.30 10.71
N ARG A 205 -1.24 0.29 10.01
CA ARG A 205 0.20 0.23 9.72
C ARG A 205 0.57 1.14 8.57
N TYR A 206 -0.25 1.16 7.53
CA TYR A 206 -0.02 1.98 6.34
C TYR A 206 -1.16 2.95 6.14
N ILE A 207 -0.84 4.20 5.80
CA ILE A 207 -1.84 5.24 5.60
C ILE A 207 -1.54 6.00 4.31
N TYR A 208 -2.58 6.44 3.62
CA TYR A 208 -2.48 7.49 2.62
C TYR A 208 -3.81 8.25 2.53
N ILE A 209 -3.71 9.57 2.48
CA ILE A 209 -4.85 10.47 2.60
C ILE A 209 -4.66 11.58 1.59
N THR A 210 -5.65 11.81 0.73
CA THR A 210 -5.59 12.83 -0.32
C THR A 210 -6.80 13.74 -0.33
N ASP A 211 -6.57 14.99 -0.73
CA ASP A 211 -7.57 16.01 -1.04
C ASP A 211 -8.27 15.77 -2.39
N HIS A 212 -7.73 14.89 -3.24
CA HIS A 212 -8.30 14.66 -4.56
C HIS A 212 -9.59 13.86 -4.48
N ASN A 213 -10.47 14.10 -5.45
CA ASN A 213 -11.77 13.45 -5.57
C ASN A 213 -12.01 12.98 -7.02
N GLY A 214 -13.25 12.56 -7.31
CA GLY A 214 -13.63 12.04 -8.62
C GLY A 214 -13.33 10.56 -8.78
N SER A 215 -13.38 10.08 -10.02
CA SER A 215 -13.24 8.64 -10.33
C SER A 215 -11.80 8.12 -10.23
N ASN A 216 -10.80 9.01 -10.18
CA ASN A 216 -9.40 8.65 -10.02
C ASN A 216 -8.66 9.67 -9.13
N PRO A 217 -8.84 9.61 -7.80
CA PRO A 217 -8.20 10.56 -6.87
C PRO A 217 -6.68 10.34 -6.72
N TRP A 218 -6.09 9.42 -7.48
CA TRP A 218 -4.75 8.88 -7.26
C TRP A 218 -3.69 9.36 -8.28
N GLU A 219 -4.03 10.33 -9.14
CA GLU A 219 -3.19 10.75 -10.29
C GLU A 219 -2.02 11.67 -9.94
N ARG A 220 -1.98 12.22 -8.72
CA ARG A 220 -0.89 13.08 -8.22
C ARG A 220 -0.75 12.93 -6.70
N LEU A 221 0.35 13.43 -6.14
CA LEU A 221 0.57 13.38 -4.70
C LEU A 221 -0.38 14.31 -3.95
N SER A 222 -0.80 13.83 -2.77
CA SER A 222 -1.65 14.56 -1.83
C SER A 222 -1.04 15.88 -1.38
N LEU A 223 -1.87 16.91 -1.19
CA LEU A 223 -1.47 18.13 -0.49
C LEU A 223 -1.17 17.89 1.00
N HIS A 224 -1.56 16.73 1.55
CA HIS A 224 -1.36 16.35 2.95
C HIS A 224 -0.06 15.60 3.21
N MET A 225 0.82 15.44 2.21
CA MET A 225 2.06 14.64 2.34
C MET A 225 2.92 15.06 3.52
N ASP A 226 3.15 16.36 3.74
CA ASP A 226 3.93 16.83 4.89
C ASP A 226 3.30 16.44 6.23
N LYS A 227 1.97 16.55 6.37
CA LYS A 227 1.24 16.17 7.59
C LYS A 227 1.26 14.67 7.82
N LEU A 228 1.06 13.87 6.76
CA LEU A 228 1.14 12.41 6.82
C LEU A 228 2.51 11.94 7.31
N LEU A 229 3.58 12.53 6.78
CA LEU A 229 4.94 12.19 7.15
C LEU A 229 5.28 12.64 8.57
N GLN A 230 4.80 13.80 9.03
CA GLN A 230 4.94 14.23 10.42
C GLN A 230 4.25 13.25 11.39
N VAL A 231 3.02 12.83 11.10
CA VAL A 231 2.30 11.85 11.93
C VAL A 231 3.08 10.54 12.02
N LEU A 232 3.60 10.04 10.89
CA LEU A 232 4.37 8.79 10.87
C LEU A 232 5.73 8.91 11.57
N GLU A 233 6.39 10.06 11.48
CA GLU A 233 7.64 10.33 12.19
C GLU A 233 7.40 10.36 13.71
N GLU A 234 6.36 11.04 14.18
CA GLU A 234 5.98 11.09 15.59
C GLU A 234 5.61 9.71 16.13
N LYS A 235 4.84 8.94 15.35
CA LYS A 235 4.48 7.57 15.70
C LYS A 235 5.73 6.72 15.94
N LYS A 236 6.74 6.80 15.06
CA LYS A 236 8.01 6.07 15.26
C LYS A 236 8.77 6.49 16.51
N ARG A 237 8.79 7.78 16.87
CA ARG A 237 9.49 8.26 18.08
C ARG A 237 8.87 7.76 19.37
N LEU A 238 7.54 7.59 19.43
CA LEU A 238 6.84 7.17 20.65
C LEU A 238 7.12 5.73 21.08
N PHE A 239 7.64 4.90 20.18
CA PHE A 239 7.88 3.49 20.44
C PHE A 239 9.37 3.13 20.52
N GLN A 240 10.28 4.05 20.18
CA GLN A 240 11.74 3.89 20.33
C GLN A 240 12.18 4.17 21.77
#